data_AF-A0AAV5I8J8-F1
#
_entry.id   AF-A0AAV5I8J8-F1
#
_cell.length_a   1.000
_cell.length_b   1.000
_cell.length_c   1.000
_cell.angle_alpha   90.00
_cell.angle_beta   90.00
_cell.angle_gamma   90.00
#
_symmetry.space_group_name_H-M   'P 1'
#
loop_
_entity.id
_entity.type
_entity.pdbx_description
1 polymer ?
#
loop_
_entity_poly.entity_id
_entity_poly.type
_entity_poly.pdbx_seq_one_letter_code
_entity_poly.pdbx_strand_id
1 'polypeptide(L)'
;MADTIHKPSYVIDQYLEDVPKDEFLDTEFIPSGTPEHPLSLVIAGPRFLSSNLYQLSPIEDLELAKTLVRPGSLFQQDLSKAKKFTNEGYGSVTRVFVVCDGDRAINI
;
A
#
# COMPACT_ATOMS: atom_id res chain seq x y z
N MET A 1 -0.18 10.37 3.48
CA MET A 1 0.95 10.74 2.59
C MET A 1 2.24 10.83 3.40
N ALA A 2 3.41 10.53 2.83
CA ALA A 2 4.68 10.68 3.54
C ALA A 2 4.93 12.15 3.98
N ASP A 3 5.58 12.32 5.13
CA ASP A 3 5.89 13.62 5.71
C ASP A 3 7.26 13.62 6.43
N THR A 4 7.64 14.76 7.01
CA THR A 4 8.92 14.95 7.73
C THR A 4 8.77 14.85 9.26
N ILE A 5 7.54 14.63 9.75
CA ILE A 5 7.17 14.66 11.18
C ILE A 5 7.14 13.24 11.73
N HIS A 6 6.50 12.31 11.03
CA HIS A 6 6.30 10.93 11.43
C HIS A 6 7.40 10.00 10.88
N LYS A 7 7.46 8.77 11.41
CA LYS A 7 8.34 7.72 10.87
C LYS A 7 7.83 7.29 9.48
N PRO A 8 8.70 6.82 8.57
CA PRO A 8 8.28 6.44 7.22
C PRO A 8 7.17 5.37 7.15
N SER A 9 7.07 4.48 8.14
CA SER A 9 5.99 3.48 8.20
C SER A 9 4.62 4.05 8.56
N TYR A 10 4.53 5.28 9.07
CA TYR A 10 3.32 5.81 9.72
C TYR A 10 2.07 5.71 8.84
N VAL A 11 2.18 6.02 7.56
CA VAL A 11 1.04 5.95 6.63
C VAL A 11 0.58 4.52 6.36
N ILE A 12 1.49 3.55 6.41
CA ILE A 12 1.17 2.12 6.26
C ILE A 12 0.56 1.61 7.56
N ASP A 13 1.13 1.98 8.70
CA ASP A 13 0.64 1.63 10.03
C ASP A 13 -0.82 2.10 10.16
N GLN A 14 -1.09 3.38 9.86
CA GLN A 14 -2.43 3.95 9.89
C GLN A 14 -3.39 3.24 8.92
N TYR A 15 -2.97 3.01 7.68
CA TYR A 15 -3.81 2.32 6.69
C TYR A 15 -4.21 0.91 7.14
N LEU A 16 -3.27 0.14 7.69
CA LEU A 16 -3.53 -1.22 8.17
C LEU A 16 -4.35 -1.27 9.47
N GLU A 17 -4.32 -0.19 10.28
CA GLU A 17 -5.15 -0.04 11.48
C GLU A 17 -6.57 0.42 11.15
N ASP A 18 -6.72 1.34 10.20
CA ASP A 18 -8.00 1.96 9.84
C ASP A 18 -8.86 1.06 8.93
N VAL A 19 -8.25 0.25 8.06
CA VAL A 19 -8.98 -0.59 7.10
C VAL A 19 -9.40 -1.93 7.73
N PRO A 20 -10.71 -2.24 7.81
CA PRO A 20 -11.18 -3.52 8.29
C PRO A 20 -10.61 -4.68 7.45
N LYS A 21 -10.26 -5.79 8.11
CA LYS A 21 -9.68 -6.97 7.42
C LYS A 21 -10.55 -7.50 6.28
N ASP A 22 -11.87 -7.38 6.41
CA ASP A 22 -12.82 -7.84 5.40
C ASP A 22 -12.72 -7.04 4.09
N GLU A 23 -12.25 -5.79 4.14
CA GLU A 23 -12.05 -4.96 2.94
C GLU A 23 -10.87 -5.43 2.08
N PHE A 24 -9.95 -6.22 2.64
CA PHE A 24 -8.85 -6.84 1.88
C PHE A 24 -9.29 -8.04 1.04
N LEU A 25 -10.52 -8.54 1.22
CA LEU A 25 -11.14 -9.63 0.44
C LEU A 25 -10.24 -10.90 0.33
N ASP A 26 -9.71 -11.18 -0.86
CA ASP A 26 -8.80 -12.30 -1.15
C ASP A 26 -7.33 -11.87 -1.27
N THR A 27 -6.97 -10.69 -0.76
CA THR A 27 -5.57 -10.30 -0.62
C THR A 27 -4.90 -11.16 0.45
N GLU A 28 -3.77 -11.77 0.09
CA GLU A 28 -3.02 -12.63 1.00
C GLU A 28 -1.80 -11.90 1.57
N PHE A 29 -1.63 -12.02 2.88
CA PHE A 29 -0.43 -11.58 3.60
C PHE A 29 0.41 -12.81 3.95
N ILE A 30 1.54 -12.96 3.26
CA ILE A 30 2.41 -14.12 3.36
C ILE A 30 3.63 -13.74 4.21
N PRO A 31 3.82 -14.35 5.40
CA PRO A 31 5.04 -14.17 6.17
C PRO A 31 6.26 -14.60 5.36
N SER A 32 7.27 -13.75 5.33
CA SER A 32 8.53 -13.96 4.64
C SER A 32 9.69 -13.38 5.47
N GLY A 33 10.92 -13.58 5.01
CA GLY A 33 12.12 -13.14 5.73
C GLY A 33 12.53 -14.08 6.88
N THR A 34 13.39 -13.58 7.77
CA THR A 34 13.93 -14.33 8.90
C THR A 34 13.38 -13.77 10.22
N PRO A 35 13.51 -14.48 11.35
CA PRO A 35 13.12 -13.94 12.66
C PRO A 35 13.79 -12.60 13.00
N GLU A 36 15.03 -12.39 12.54
CA GLU A 36 15.80 -11.15 12.74
C GLU A 36 15.37 -10.03 11.77
N HIS A 37 14.92 -10.41 10.57
CA HIS A 37 14.48 -9.52 9.50
C HIS A 37 13.11 -9.96 8.96
N PRO A 38 12.04 -9.78 9.76
CA PRO A 38 10.71 -10.19 9.37
C PRO A 38 10.21 -9.34 8.20
N LEU A 39 9.59 -9.98 7.22
CA LEU A 39 9.00 -9.34 6.05
C LEU A 39 7.58 -9.89 5.85
N SER A 40 6.68 -9.06 5.37
CA SER A 40 5.35 -9.52 4.95
C SER A 40 5.21 -9.27 3.45
N LEU A 41 5.03 -10.34 2.68
CA LEU A 41 4.66 -10.21 1.29
C LEU A 41 3.13 -10.05 1.20
N VAL A 42 2.68 -9.29 0.22
CA VAL A 42 1.27 -9.05 -0.08
C VAL A 42 1.03 -9.36 -1.54
N ILE A 43 0.00 -10.13 -1.83
CA ILE A 43 -0.48 -10.34 -3.20
C ILE A 43 -1.98 -10.04 -3.25
N ALA A 44 -2.36 -9.12 -4.13
CA ALA A 44 -3.76 -8.77 -4.35
C ALA A 44 -4.46 -9.91 -5.09
N GLY A 45 -5.54 -10.41 -4.51
CA GLY A 45 -6.37 -11.44 -5.13
C GLY A 45 -7.30 -10.87 -6.20
N PRO A 46 -7.85 -11.73 -7.09
CA PRO A 46 -8.72 -11.30 -8.18
C PRO A 46 -9.99 -10.56 -7.73
N ARG A 47 -10.57 -10.88 -6.55
CA ARG A 47 -11.76 -10.19 -6.04
C ARG A 47 -11.44 -8.80 -5.51
N PHE A 48 -10.29 -8.64 -4.84
CA PHE A 48 -9.79 -7.34 -4.43
C PHE A 48 -9.47 -6.46 -5.65
N LEU A 49 -8.77 -7.01 -6.64
CA LEU A 49 -8.50 -6.32 -7.90
C LEU A 49 -9.79 -5.82 -8.55
N SER A 50 -10.83 -6.65 -8.67
CA SER A 50 -12.08 -6.26 -9.33
C SER A 50 -12.92 -5.25 -8.54
N SER A 51 -12.93 -5.34 -7.21
CA SER A 51 -13.89 -4.61 -6.37
C SER A 51 -13.34 -3.28 -5.84
N ASN A 52 -12.02 -3.20 -5.66
CA ASN A 52 -11.37 -2.09 -4.97
C ASN A 52 -10.36 -1.30 -5.83
N LEU A 53 -9.72 -1.95 -6.83
CA LEU A 53 -8.69 -1.32 -7.66
C LEU A 53 -9.14 -1.02 -9.10
N TYR A 54 -9.89 -1.93 -9.73
CA TYR A 54 -10.29 -1.84 -11.15
C TYR A 54 -11.81 -1.75 -11.34
N GLN A 55 -12.58 -1.43 -10.29
CA GLN A 55 -14.04 -1.38 -10.30
C GLN A 55 -14.64 -0.36 -11.28
N LEU A 56 -13.86 0.65 -11.69
CA LEU A 56 -14.25 1.65 -12.70
C LEU A 56 -13.45 1.53 -14.01
N SER A 57 -12.59 0.53 -14.12
CA SER A 57 -11.74 0.30 -15.30
C SER A 57 -12.43 -0.61 -16.32
N PRO A 58 -12.02 -0.56 -17.60
CA PRO A 58 -12.39 -1.57 -18.59
C PRO A 58 -12.02 -2.99 -18.15
N ILE A 59 -12.77 -3.98 -18.63
CA ILE A 59 -12.54 -5.39 -18.26
C ILE A 59 -11.18 -5.89 -18.75
N GLU A 60 -10.71 -5.39 -19.89
CA GLU A 60 -9.42 -5.74 -20.48
C GLU A 60 -8.25 -5.40 -19.53
N ASP A 61 -8.32 -4.27 -18.82
CA ASP A 61 -7.30 -3.86 -17.86
C ASP A 61 -7.31 -4.76 -16.61
N LEU A 62 -8.50 -5.16 -16.14
CA LEU A 62 -8.63 -6.11 -15.03
C LEU A 62 -8.06 -7.48 -15.40
N GLU A 63 -8.39 -8.00 -16.59
CA GLU A 63 -7.86 -9.30 -17.04
C GLU A 63 -6.34 -9.23 -17.23
N LEU A 64 -5.81 -8.14 -17.80
CA LEU A 64 -4.38 -7.94 -17.88
C LEU A 64 -3.73 -7.92 -16.48
N ALA A 65 -4.29 -7.19 -15.52
CA ALA A 65 -3.78 -7.11 -14.16
C ALA A 65 -3.71 -8.49 -13.48
N LYS A 66 -4.73 -9.33 -13.64
CA LYS A 66 -4.75 -10.70 -13.11
C LYS A 66 -3.59 -11.56 -13.64
N THR A 67 -3.15 -11.34 -14.89
CA THR A 67 -2.00 -12.08 -15.46
C THR A 67 -0.64 -11.56 -15.00
N LEU A 68 -0.58 -10.32 -14.51
CA LEU A 68 0.68 -9.62 -14.21
C LEU A 68 0.94 -9.43 -12.71
N VAL A 69 -0.09 -9.56 -11.87
CA VAL A 69 0.05 -9.36 -10.42
C VAL A 69 1.06 -10.35 -9.84
N ARG A 70 1.92 -9.84 -8.96
CA ARG A 70 2.98 -10.61 -8.30
C ARG A 70 3.05 -10.20 -6.82
N PRO A 71 3.56 -11.08 -5.93
CA PRO A 71 3.80 -10.70 -4.55
C PRO A 71 4.76 -9.50 -4.46
N GLY A 72 4.36 -8.51 -3.68
CA GLY A 72 5.18 -7.35 -3.30
C GLY A 72 5.30 -7.22 -1.79
N SER A 73 5.93 -6.16 -1.30
CA SER A 73 5.96 -5.83 0.13
C SER A 73 5.76 -4.34 0.34
N LEU A 74 5.10 -3.97 1.44
CA LEU A 74 5.01 -2.58 1.90
C LEU A 74 6.27 -2.15 2.68
N PHE A 75 7.18 -3.08 2.98
CA PHE A 75 8.40 -2.83 3.76
C PHE A 75 8.14 -2.16 5.11
N GLN A 76 6.97 -2.40 5.71
CA GLN A 76 6.54 -1.77 6.95
C GLN A 76 7.59 -1.93 8.07
N GLN A 77 8.15 -3.14 8.21
CA GLN A 77 9.16 -3.45 9.21
C GLN A 77 10.44 -2.64 9.02
N ASP A 78 10.91 -2.48 7.79
CA ASP A 78 12.11 -1.71 7.48
C ASP A 78 11.87 -0.20 7.62
N LEU A 79 10.74 0.28 7.10
CA LEU A 79 10.33 1.68 7.17
C LEU A 79 10.05 2.14 8.60
N SER A 80 9.69 1.23 9.51
CA SER A 80 9.51 1.54 10.93
C SER A 80 10.83 1.88 11.64
N LYS A 81 11.96 1.40 11.10
CA LYS A 81 13.32 1.62 11.61
C LYS A 81 14.10 2.66 10.79
N ALA A 82 13.57 3.05 9.64
CA ALA A 82 14.19 4.02 8.74
C ALA A 82 14.22 5.43 9.37
N LYS A 83 15.23 6.21 9.00
CA LYS A 83 15.31 7.63 9.39
C LYS A 83 14.15 8.39 8.75
N LYS A 84 13.60 9.35 9.49
CA LYS A 84 12.57 10.26 8.96
C LYS A 84 13.10 11.04 7.77
N PHE A 85 12.18 11.41 6.89
CA PHE A 85 12.46 12.41 5.87
C PHE A 85 12.74 13.77 6.53
N THR A 86 13.58 14.59 5.89
CA THR A 86 14.00 15.89 6.43
C THR A 86 13.31 17.05 5.72
N ASN A 87 13.21 18.20 6.40
CA ASN A 87 12.66 19.42 5.81
C ASN A 87 13.56 19.95 4.70
N GLU A 88 14.88 19.88 4.89
CA GLU A 88 15.88 20.34 3.93
C GLU A 88 15.95 19.42 2.70
N GLY A 89 15.60 18.14 2.84
CA GLY A 89 15.52 17.16 1.78
C GLY A 89 14.10 17.08 1.21
N TYR A 90 13.36 16.04 1.61
CA TYR A 90 11.99 15.78 1.13
C TYR A 90 11.05 16.99 1.26
N GLY A 91 11.12 17.69 2.39
CA GLY A 91 10.23 18.82 2.68
C GLY A 91 10.43 20.02 1.75
N SER A 92 11.60 20.16 1.13
CA SER A 92 11.96 21.27 0.24
C SER A 92 11.32 21.16 -1.15
N VAL A 93 10.84 19.97 -1.52
CA VAL A 93 10.23 19.70 -2.82
C VAL A 93 8.73 20.01 -2.74
N THR A 94 8.23 20.79 -3.71
CA THR A 94 6.79 21.04 -3.89
C THR A 94 6.04 19.73 -4.10
N ARG A 95 4.92 19.53 -3.39
CA ARG A 95 4.12 18.32 -3.47
C ARG A 95 2.69 18.65 -3.88
N VAL A 96 2.15 17.81 -4.74
CA VAL A 96 0.75 17.86 -5.19
C VAL A 96 0.13 16.51 -4.87
N PHE A 97 -1.09 16.54 -4.35
CA PHE A 97 -1.88 15.34 -4.07
C PHE A 97 -3.12 15.37 -4.96
N VAL A 98 -3.28 14.33 -5.78
CA VAL A 98 -4.44 14.18 -6.66
C VAL A 98 -5.35 13.14 -6.04
N VAL A 99 -6.56 13.56 -5.69
CA VAL A 99 -7.59 12.69 -5.10
C VAL A 99 -8.33 11.98 -6.23
N CYS A 100 -8.54 10.68 -6.06
CA CYS A 100 -9.37 9.86 -6.93
C CYS A 100 -10.68 9.56 -6.21
N ASP A 101 -11.72 10.35 -6.45
CA ASP A 101 -13.02 10.25 -5.72
C ASP A 101 -13.68 8.87 -5.80
N GLY A 102 -13.33 8.07 -6.81
CA GLY A 102 -13.83 6.70 -7.00
C GLY A 102 -12.94 5.60 -6.41
N ASP A 103 -11.83 5.93 -5.75
CA ASP A 103 -10.92 4.97 -5.13
C ASP A 103 -11.62 4.24 -3.97
N ARG A 104 -11.47 2.92 -3.93
CA ARG A 104 -12.04 2.03 -2.91
C ARG A 104 -10.97 1.20 -2.19
N ALA A 105 -9.71 1.38 -2.55
CA ALA A 105 -8.58 0.72 -1.92
C ALA A 105 -7.86 1.65 -0.96
N ILE A 106 -7.77 2.95 -1.26
CA ILE A 106 -7.10 3.94 -0.42
C ILE A 106 -8.12 5.00 0.01
N ASN A 107 -8.58 4.90 1.25
CA ASN A 107 -9.42 5.91 1.88
C ASN A 107 -8.56 7.15 2.22
N ILE A 108 -9.06 8.35 1.91
CA ILE A 108 -8.41 9.65 2.13
C ILE A 108 -9.23 10.46 3.14
#